data_AF-A0A7S2GD32-F1
#
_entry.id   AF-A0A7S2GD32-F1
#
_cell.length_a   1.000
_cell.length_b   1.000
_cell.length_c   1.000
_cell.angle_alpha   90.00
_cell.angle_beta   90.00
_cell.angle_gamma   90.00
#
_symmetry.space_group_name_H-M   'P 1'
#
loop_
_entity.id
_entity.type
_entity.pdbx_description
1 polymer ?
#
loop_
_entity_poly.entity_id
_entity_poly.type
_entity_poly.pdbx_seq_one_letter_code
_entity_poly.pdbx_strand_id
1 'polypeptide(L)'
;MTPRSWEDAIKKAHEISDKIVFKERRAFAHGVKVFDEKSKSKVVPSHKGYTRRVKDLQVPGLKMEDGASGYHTLHDAVGSATCFPSMLGLASTWDPKMAQAYGAAIGAEFKGK
;
A
#
# COMPACT_ATOMS: atom_id res chain seq x y z
N MET A 1 9.93 -14.44 -2.59
CA MET A 1 10.61 -13.48 -3.50
C MET A 1 11.62 -12.73 -2.65
N THR A 2 12.91 -12.85 -2.95
CA THR A 2 13.96 -12.11 -2.23
C THR A 2 13.81 -10.62 -2.54
N PRO A 3 13.83 -9.71 -1.55
CA PRO A 3 13.86 -8.28 -1.81
C PRO A 3 15.06 -7.92 -2.69
N ARG A 4 14.89 -6.95 -3.59
CA ARG A 4 16.02 -6.40 -4.35
C ARG A 4 16.97 -5.67 -3.40
N SER A 5 18.25 -5.63 -3.73
CA SER A 5 19.17 -4.70 -3.08
C SER A 5 18.72 -3.25 -3.32
N TRP A 6 19.14 -2.33 -2.45
CA TRP A 6 18.87 -0.91 -2.66
C TRP A 6 19.49 -0.39 -3.96
N GLU A 7 20.69 -0.85 -4.32
CA GLU A 7 21.38 -0.48 -5.56
C GLU A 7 20.54 -0.87 -6.79
N ASP A 8 20.04 -2.10 -6.84
CA ASP A 8 19.19 -2.57 -7.95
C ASP A 8 17.85 -1.82 -8.01
N ALA A 9 17.25 -1.55 -6.83
CA ALA A 9 15.99 -0.83 -6.75
C ALA A 9 16.13 0.62 -7.23
N ILE A 10 17.21 1.31 -6.82
CA ILE A 10 17.53 2.68 -7.23
C ILE A 10 17.81 2.73 -8.73
N LYS A 11 18.64 1.82 -9.25
CA LYS A 11 18.92 1.72 -10.68
C LYS A 11 17.63 1.60 -11.50
N LYS A 12 16.75 0.68 -11.13
CA LYS A 12 15.46 0.49 -11.81
C LYS A 12 14.54 1.71 -11.68
N ALA A 13 14.56 2.40 -10.55
CA ALA A 13 13.80 3.63 -10.37
C ALA A 13 14.28 4.74 -11.32
N HIS A 14 15.59 4.90 -11.51
CA HIS A 14 16.15 5.86 -12.47
C HIS A 14 15.74 5.54 -13.92
N GLU A 15 15.82 4.28 -14.35
CA GLU A 15 15.41 3.85 -15.70
C GLU A 15 13.97 4.26 -16.08
N ILE A 16 13.10 4.39 -15.07
CA ILE A 16 11.71 4.84 -15.21
C ILE A 16 11.59 6.36 -15.01
N SER A 17 12.20 6.90 -13.96
CA SER A 17 12.11 8.31 -13.58
C SER A 17 12.72 9.25 -14.62
N ASP A 18 13.70 8.80 -15.40
CA ASP A 18 14.30 9.61 -16.46
C ASP A 18 13.39 9.77 -17.67
N LYS A 19 12.39 8.89 -17.82
CA LYS A 19 11.43 8.88 -18.93
C LYS A 19 10.10 9.54 -18.57
N ILE A 20 9.85 9.81 -17.28
CA ILE A 20 8.57 10.35 -16.82
C ILE A 20 8.50 11.86 -17.08
N VAL A 21 7.43 12.33 -17.74
CA VAL A 21 7.24 13.77 -17.92
C VAL A 21 6.82 14.43 -16.60
N PHE A 22 7.17 15.70 -16.41
CA PHE A 22 6.94 16.42 -15.15
C PHE A 22 5.49 16.33 -14.63
N LYS A 23 4.51 16.42 -15.54
CA LYS A 23 3.08 16.31 -15.20
C LYS A 23 2.73 14.95 -14.59
N GLU A 24 3.26 13.87 -15.15
CA GLU A 24 3.04 12.51 -14.64
C GLU A 24 3.78 12.26 -13.34
N ARG A 25 5.02 12.76 -13.21
CA ARG A 25 5.79 12.73 -11.96
C ARG A 25 5.01 13.39 -10.83
N ARG A 26 4.48 14.59 -11.09
CA ARG A 26 3.65 15.31 -10.14
C ARG A 26 2.40 14.50 -9.79
N ALA A 27 1.70 13.96 -10.78
CA ALA A 27 0.48 13.18 -10.54
C ALA A 27 0.72 11.90 -9.72
N PHE A 28 1.88 11.26 -9.88
CA PHE A 28 2.28 10.09 -9.08
C PHE A 28 2.66 10.48 -7.64
N ALA A 29 3.21 11.68 -7.43
CA ALA A 29 3.59 12.19 -6.12
C ALA A 29 2.42 12.80 -5.31
N HIS A 30 1.24 12.98 -5.92
CA HIS A 30 0.07 13.57 -5.26
C HIS A 30 -1.04 12.54 -5.10
N GLY A 31 -1.59 12.46 -3.88
CA GLY A 31 -2.81 11.70 -3.62
C GLY A 31 -3.99 12.23 -4.42
N VAL A 32 -4.85 11.34 -4.89
CA VAL A 32 -6.15 11.74 -5.43
C VAL A 32 -7.18 11.77 -4.31
N LYS A 33 -8.26 12.54 -4.52
CA LYS A 33 -9.41 12.48 -3.62
C LYS A 33 -10.00 11.07 -3.67
N VAL A 34 -10.06 10.41 -2.52
CA VAL A 34 -10.59 9.05 -2.39
C VAL A 34 -12.13 9.07 -2.37
N PHE A 35 -12.70 10.17 -1.91
CA PHE A 35 -14.13 10.42 -1.81
C PHE A 35 -14.48 11.74 -2.48
N ASP A 36 -15.55 11.77 -3.27
CA ASP A 36 -16.14 12.99 -3.79
C ASP A 36 -17.35 13.36 -2.92
N GLU A 37 -17.23 14.48 -2.21
CA GLU A 37 -18.24 14.99 -1.29
C GLU A 37 -19.54 15.39 -2.01
N LYS A 38 -19.46 15.81 -3.28
CA LYS A 38 -20.63 16.26 -4.04
C LYS A 38 -21.48 15.10 -4.50
N SER A 39 -20.86 14.06 -5.03
CA SER A 39 -21.55 12.84 -5.47
C SER A 39 -21.75 11.83 -4.34
N LYS A 40 -21.16 12.07 -3.15
CA LYS A 40 -21.10 11.14 -2.01
C LYS A 40 -20.61 9.75 -2.40
N SER A 41 -19.71 9.67 -3.39
CA SER A 41 -19.22 8.40 -3.95
C SER A 41 -17.71 8.29 -3.88
N LYS A 42 -17.21 7.04 -3.80
CA LYS A 42 -15.79 6.76 -3.90
C LYS A 42 -15.32 6.99 -5.33
N VAL A 43 -14.16 7.64 -5.48
CA VAL A 43 -13.54 7.95 -6.78
C VAL A 43 -12.44 6.93 -7.12
N VAL A 44 -11.95 6.19 -6.13
CA VAL A 44 -10.94 5.14 -6.28
C VAL A 44 -11.37 3.86 -5.54
N PRO A 45 -10.83 2.69 -5.94
CA PRO A 45 -11.10 1.42 -5.26
C PRO A 45 -10.75 1.53 -3.77
N SER A 46 -11.43 0.76 -2.92
CA SER A 46 -11.44 0.74 -1.44
C SER A 46 -10.07 0.77 -0.72
N HIS A 47 -9.35 1.87 -0.88
CA HIS A 47 -8.07 2.18 -0.23
C HIS A 47 -8.15 3.60 0.33
N LYS A 48 -7.57 3.85 1.50
CA LYS A 48 -7.57 5.19 2.13
C LYS A 48 -6.65 6.21 1.45
N GLY A 49 -5.65 5.77 0.71
CA GLY A 49 -4.80 6.61 -0.11
C GLY A 49 -4.57 6.00 -1.48
N TYR A 50 -4.52 6.85 -2.51
CA TYR A 50 -4.21 6.41 -3.86
C TYR A 50 -3.44 7.48 -4.65
N THR A 51 -2.41 7.06 -5.38
CA THR A 51 -1.72 7.91 -6.37
C THR A 51 -2.04 7.45 -7.79
N ARG A 52 -1.98 8.37 -8.77
CA ARG A 52 -2.31 8.01 -10.16
C ARG A 52 -1.22 7.15 -10.79
N ARG A 53 -1.65 6.15 -11.57
CA ARG A 53 -0.76 5.38 -12.45
C ARG A 53 -0.10 6.26 -13.52
N VAL A 54 1.11 5.89 -13.93
CA VAL A 54 1.81 6.45 -15.09
C VAL A 54 1.63 5.47 -16.24
N LYS A 55 0.70 5.77 -17.16
CA LYS A 55 0.18 4.78 -18.10
C LYS A 55 1.25 4.30 -19.08
N ASP A 56 2.02 5.25 -19.61
CA ASP A 56 2.93 5.02 -20.72
C ASP A 56 4.18 4.23 -20.29
N LEU A 57 4.53 4.31 -18.99
CA LEU A 57 5.65 3.60 -18.39
C LEU A 57 5.23 2.34 -17.61
N GLN A 58 3.95 1.94 -17.70
CA GLN A 58 3.40 0.77 -17.01
C GLN A 58 3.63 0.79 -15.48
N VAL A 59 3.73 1.98 -14.87
CA VAL A 59 3.86 2.11 -13.41
C VAL A 59 2.46 2.15 -12.79
N PRO A 60 2.11 1.19 -11.91
CA PRO A 60 0.81 1.19 -11.25
C PRO A 60 0.69 2.39 -10.31
N GLY A 61 -0.55 2.82 -10.04
CA GLY A 61 -0.81 3.74 -8.96
C GLY A 61 -0.53 3.07 -7.62
N LEU A 62 -0.05 3.84 -6.64
CA LEU A 62 0.17 3.31 -5.29
C LEU A 62 -1.17 3.23 -4.57
N LYS A 63 -1.50 2.05 -4.06
CA LYS A 63 -2.59 1.82 -3.12
C LYS A 63 -2.03 1.92 -1.70
N MET A 64 -2.61 2.76 -0.87
CA MET A 64 -2.23 2.90 0.54
C MET A 64 -3.44 2.63 1.41
N GLU A 65 -3.27 1.76 2.40
CA GLU A 65 -4.31 1.38 3.34
C GLU A 65 -3.72 1.35 4.76
N ASP A 66 -4.55 1.62 5.74
CA ASP A 66 -4.15 1.56 7.14
C ASP A 66 -4.06 0.12 7.65
N GLY A 67 -3.22 -0.04 8.67
CA GLY A 67 -3.51 -0.97 9.76
C GLY A 67 -2.29 -1.67 10.33
N ALA A 68 -1.80 -1.16 11.46
CA ALA A 68 -0.78 -1.83 12.27
C ALA A 68 -1.25 -3.20 12.81
N SER A 69 -2.56 -3.44 12.81
CA SER A 69 -3.21 -4.68 13.25
C SER A 69 -4.04 -5.37 12.16
N GLY A 70 -3.66 -5.20 10.89
CA GLY A 70 -4.29 -5.87 9.74
C GLY A 70 -4.99 -4.91 8.78
N TYR A 71 -5.46 -5.42 7.64
CA TYR A 71 -6.03 -4.58 6.57
C TYR A 71 -7.34 -3.90 7.03
N HIS A 72 -7.36 -2.58 7.11
CA HIS A 72 -8.55 -1.84 7.53
C HIS A 72 -9.62 -1.78 6.44
N THR A 73 -10.49 -2.78 6.41
CA THR A 73 -11.56 -2.87 5.41
C THR A 73 -12.62 -1.80 5.58
N LEU A 74 -13.17 -1.33 4.47
CA LEU A 74 -14.44 -0.60 4.42
C LEU A 74 -15.50 -1.49 3.74
N HIS A 75 -16.78 -1.21 4.03
CA HIS A 75 -18.01 -1.73 3.42
C HIS A 75 -17.96 -3.08 2.67
N ASP A 76 -17.31 -3.12 1.51
CA ASP A 76 -17.25 -4.22 0.55
C ASP A 76 -16.38 -5.41 0.98
N ALA A 77 -15.48 -5.22 1.95
CA ALA A 77 -14.55 -6.26 2.40
C ALA A 77 -14.73 -6.64 3.88
N VAL A 78 -15.81 -6.20 4.53
CA VAL A 78 -16.09 -6.52 5.95
C VAL A 78 -16.14 -8.04 6.16
N GLY A 79 -15.48 -8.52 7.21
CA GLY A 79 -15.40 -9.96 7.52
C GLY A 79 -14.42 -10.76 6.65
N SER A 80 -13.73 -10.10 5.70
CA SER A 80 -12.73 -10.75 4.83
C SER A 80 -11.29 -10.46 5.24
N ALA A 81 -11.07 -9.75 6.35
CA ALA A 81 -9.76 -9.38 6.86
C ALA A 81 -9.53 -9.88 8.28
N THR A 82 -8.28 -10.21 8.58
CA THR A 82 -7.83 -10.66 9.90
C THR A 82 -7.64 -9.45 10.81
N CYS A 83 -8.30 -9.49 11.96
CA CYS A 83 -8.02 -8.56 13.05
C CYS A 83 -6.89 -9.14 13.91
N PHE A 84 -5.67 -8.68 13.70
CA PHE A 84 -4.50 -9.14 14.45
C PHE A 84 -4.49 -8.54 15.87
N PRO A 85 -3.78 -9.17 16.83
CA PRO A 85 -3.51 -8.56 18.13
C PRO A 85 -2.89 -7.16 17.99
N SER A 86 -3.05 -6.32 19.02
CA SER A 86 -2.36 -5.01 19.02
C SER A 86 -0.85 -5.19 19.06
N MET A 87 -0.11 -4.17 18.58
CA MET A 87 1.36 -4.18 18.64
C MET A 87 1.91 -4.29 20.07
N LEU A 88 1.16 -3.81 21.07
CA LEU A 88 1.51 -4.00 22.48
C LEU A 88 1.37 -5.47 22.90
N GLY A 89 0.32 -6.15 22.43
CA GLY A 89 0.14 -7.59 22.63
C GLY A 89 1.28 -8.40 22.00
N LEU A 90 1.67 -8.04 20.77
CA LEU A 90 2.83 -8.63 20.11
C LEU A 90 4.12 -8.38 20.91
N ALA A 91 4.36 -7.14 21.34
CA ALA A 91 5.55 -6.80 22.13
C ALA A 91 5.62 -7.58 23.46
N SER A 92 4.47 -7.82 24.08
CA SER A 92 4.35 -8.57 25.35
C SER A 92 4.74 -10.05 25.23
N THR A 93 4.91 -10.57 24.01
CA THR A 93 5.40 -11.93 23.76
C THR A 93 6.91 -12.06 23.96
N TRP A 94 7.65 -10.94 23.84
CA TRP A 94 9.11 -10.89 23.83
C TRP A 94 9.75 -11.84 22.80
N ASP A 95 9.01 -12.24 21.76
CA ASP A 95 9.46 -13.20 20.76
C ASP A 95 9.72 -12.51 19.39
N PRO A 96 10.99 -12.32 19.00
CA PRO A 96 11.31 -11.70 17.71
C PRO A 96 10.87 -12.55 16.50
N LYS A 97 10.78 -13.87 16.65
CA LYS A 97 10.28 -14.75 15.57
C LYS A 97 8.79 -14.54 15.37
N MET A 98 8.04 -14.35 16.47
CA MET A 98 6.62 -14.01 16.40
C MET A 98 6.41 -12.66 15.72
N ALA A 99 7.25 -11.66 16.01
CA ALA A 99 7.19 -10.37 15.32
C ALA A 99 7.43 -10.48 13.80
N GLN A 100 8.39 -11.30 13.38
CA GLN A 100 8.62 -11.57 11.96
C GLN A 100 7.43 -12.26 11.29
N ALA A 101 6.86 -13.28 11.94
CA ALA A 101 5.70 -14.00 11.42
C ALA A 101 4.45 -13.10 11.33
N TYR A 102 4.24 -12.24 12.34
CA TYR A 102 3.17 -11.25 12.37
C TYR A 102 3.27 -10.28 11.18
N GLY A 103 4.45 -9.69 10.95
CA GLY A 103 4.67 -8.80 9.80
C GLY A 103 4.49 -9.50 8.45
N ALA A 104 4.96 -10.74 8.33
CA ALA A 104 4.77 -11.54 7.11
C ALA A 104 3.28 -11.85 6.84
N ALA A 105 2.50 -12.14 7.88
CA ALA A 105 1.07 -12.41 7.77
C ALA A 105 0.29 -11.17 7.30
N ILE A 106 0.56 -10.00 7.90
CA ILE A 106 -0.03 -8.73 7.45
C ILE A 106 0.36 -8.43 6.00
N GLY A 107 1.64 -8.57 5.65
CA GLY A 107 2.10 -8.33 4.27
C GLY A 107 1.44 -9.25 3.24
N ALA A 108 1.21 -10.52 3.60
CA ALA A 108 0.51 -11.48 2.75
C ALA A 108 -0.96 -11.07 2.54
N GLU A 109 -1.64 -10.59 3.59
CA GLU A 109 -3.01 -10.09 3.49
C GLU A 109 -3.09 -8.85 2.59
N PHE A 110 -2.22 -7.85 2.80
CA PHE A 110 -2.19 -6.64 1.97
C PHE A 110 -1.91 -6.94 0.50
N LYS A 111 -1.06 -7.93 0.20
CA LYS A 111 -0.80 -8.36 -1.18
C LYS A 111 -2.03 -8.98 -1.85
N GLY A 112 -2.93 -9.57 -1.07
CA GLY A 112 -4.17 -10.21 -1.55
C GLY A 112 -5.33 -9.25 -1.83
N LYS A 113 -5.19 -7.95 -1.55
CA LYS A 113 -6.23 -6.92 -1.72
C LYS A 113 -5.88 -5.93 -2.87
#